data_AF-A0A679F8K2-F1
#
_entry.id   AF-A0A679F8K2-F1
#
_cell.length_a   1.000
_cell.length_b   1.000
_cell.length_c   1.000
_cell.angle_alpha   90.00
_cell.angle_beta   90.00
_cell.angle_gamma   90.00
#
_symmetry.space_group_name_H-M   'P 1'
#
loop_
_entity.id
_entity.type
_entity.pdbx_description
1 polymer ?
#
loop_
_entity_poly.entity_id
_entity_poly.type
_entity_poly.pdbx_seq_one_letter_code
_entity_poly.pdbx_strand_id
1 'polypeptide(L)' 'MCDIESERGRIDALLDAVARAAPAGVREDEHALARFCLTALGEHYATECPDECLRRRCDDFATRVVRGNLLAQENA' A
#
# COMPACT_ATOMS: atom_id res chain seq x y z
N MET A 1 0.02 -15.66 -18.61
CA MET A 1 1.16 -15.69 -17.67
C MET A 1 1.24 -14.26 -17.16
N CYS A 2 0.68 -13.96 -15.98
CA CYS A 2 0.84 -12.62 -15.42
C CYS A 2 2.33 -12.41 -15.18
N ASP A 3 2.92 -11.40 -15.81
CA ASP A 3 4.27 -10.94 -15.47
C ASP A 3 4.20 -10.33 -14.07
N ILE A 4 4.31 -11.20 -13.07
CA ILE A 4 4.15 -10.88 -11.64
C ILE A 4 5.06 -9.70 -11.24
N GLU A 5 6.23 -9.55 -11.86
CA GLU A 5 7.17 -8.46 -11.59
C GLU A 5 6.69 -7.11 -12.12
N SER A 6 6.17 -7.07 -13.35
CA SER A 6 5.59 -5.85 -13.94
C SER A 6 4.31 -5.44 -13.23
N GLU A 7 3.48 -6.41 -12.86
CA GLU A 7 2.27 -6.20 -12.06
C GLU A 7 2.62 -5.63 -10.68
N ARG A 8 3.65 -6.19 -10.04
CA ARG A 8 4.10 -5.74 -8.71
C ARG A 8 4.59 -4.30 -8.76
N GLY A 9 5.37 -3.92 -9.78
CA GLY A 9 5.81 -2.54 -9.96
C GLY A 9 4.65 -1.56 -10.14
N ARG A 10 3.59 -1.95 -10.85
CA ARG A 10 2.37 -1.12 -10.97
C ARG A 10 1.63 -0.99 -9.65
N ILE A 11 1.45 -2.08 -8.92
CA ILE A 11 0.79 -2.09 -7.61
C ILE A 11 1.56 -1.19 -6.64
N ASP A 12 2.88 -1.32 -6.56
CA ASP A 12 3.72 -0.49 -5.68
C ASP A 12 3.63 1.01 -6.04
N ALA A 13 3.62 1.34 -7.33
CA ALA A 13 3.44 2.73 -7.78
C ALA A 13 2.05 3.27 -7.40
N LEU A 14 1.00 2.45 -7.52
CA LEU A 14 -0.35 2.83 -7.12
C LEU A 14 -0.44 3.03 -5.60
N LEU A 15 0.15 2.13 -4.83
CA LEU A 15 0.24 2.22 -3.37
C LEU A 15 0.94 3.50 -2.92
N ASP A 16 2.06 3.88 -3.54
CA ASP A 16 2.76 5.13 -3.22
C ASP A 16 1.89 6.37 -3.53
N ALA A 17 1.21 6.38 -4.68
CA ALA A 17 0.31 7.47 -5.05
C ALA A 17 -0.87 7.59 -4.08
N VAL A 18 -1.50 6.47 -3.72
CA VAL A 18 -2.62 6.40 -2.77
C VAL A 18 -2.17 6.83 -1.38
N ALA A 19 -1.00 6.37 -0.91
CA ALA A 19 -0.46 6.75 0.39
C ALA A 19 -0.12 8.25 0.47
N ARG A 20 0.33 8.87 -0.62
CA ARG A 20 0.55 10.32 -0.68
C ARG A 20 -0.75 11.12 -0.65
N ALA A 21 -1.81 10.59 -1.27
CA ALA A 21 -3.14 11.18 -1.25
C ALA A 21 -3.88 10.93 0.08
N ALA A 22 -3.41 9.98 0.89
CA ALA A 22 -4.03 9.66 2.17
C ALA A 22 -3.87 10.80 3.20
N PRO A 23 -4.87 11.03 4.06
CA PRO A 23 -4.79 11.99 5.16
C PRO A 23 -3.62 11.68 6.11
N ALA A 24 -3.04 12.69 6.75
CA ALA A 24 -1.95 12.51 7.72
C ALA A 24 -2.29 11.48 8.81
N GLY A 25 -3.48 11.59 9.42
CA GLY A 25 -3.92 10.62 10.44
C GLY A 25 -4.15 9.19 9.94
N VAL A 26 -4.25 8.98 8.63
CA VAL A 26 -4.28 7.63 8.02
C VAL A 26 -2.87 7.13 7.75
N ARG A 27 -1.94 8.02 7.38
CA ARG A 27 -0.53 7.68 7.09
C ARG A 27 0.28 7.31 8.33
N GLU A 28 -0.18 7.73 9.51
CA GLU A 28 0.45 7.44 10.80
C GLU A 28 -0.01 6.09 11.40
N ASP A 29 -1.13 5.54 10.91
CA ASP A 29 -1.69 4.28 11.39
C ASP A 29 -1.54 3.18 10.32
N GLU A 30 -0.78 2.14 10.65
CA GLU A 30 -0.49 1.02 9.74
C GLU A 30 -1.76 0.33 9.23
N HIS A 31 -2.71 0.07 10.12
CA HIS A 31 -3.96 -0.61 9.76
C HIS A 31 -4.87 0.28 8.93
N ALA A 32 -4.96 1.57 9.24
CA ALA A 32 -5.73 2.54 8.47
C ALA A 32 -5.15 2.71 7.07
N LEU A 33 -3.82 2.83 6.94
CA LEU A 33 -3.13 2.94 5.66
C LEU A 33 -3.32 1.68 4.81
N ALA A 34 -3.14 0.49 5.40
CA ALA A 34 -3.33 -0.78 4.70
C ALA A 34 -4.77 -0.92 4.17
N ARG A 35 -5.77 -0.54 4.97
CA ARG A 35 -7.19 -0.61 4.59
C ARG A 35 -7.56 0.41 3.51
N PHE A 36 -6.99 1.62 3.59
CA PHE A 36 -7.16 2.67 2.59
C PHE A 36 -6.57 2.23 1.24
N CYS A 37 -5.33 1.73 1.26
CA CYS A 37 -4.65 1.17 0.09
C CYS A 37 -5.40 -0.01 -0.53
N LEU A 38 -5.91 -0.94 0.29
CA LEU A 38 -6.67 -2.09 -0.18
C LEU A 38 -7.97 -1.68 -0.87
N THR A 39 -8.67 -0.69 -0.32
CA THR A 39 -9.92 -0.19 -0.91
C THR A 39 -9.66 0.39 -2.30
N ALA A 40 -8.64 1.24 -2.42
CA ALA A 40 -8.25 1.82 -3.70
C ALA A 40 -7.80 0.75 -4.72
N LEU A 41 -6.97 -0.20 -4.30
CA LEU A 41 -6.54 -1.31 -5.17
C LEU A 41 -7.70 -2.22 -5.56
N GLY A 42 -8.65 -2.45 -4.66
CA GLY A 42 -9.85 -3.25 -4.92
C GLY A 42 -10.66 -2.70 -6.10
N GLU A 43 -10.75 -1.38 -6.26
CA GLU A 43 -11.42 -0.77 -7.42
C GLU A 43 -10.69 -1.03 -8.75
N HIS A 44 -9.36 -1.17 -8.71
CA HIS A 44 -8.53 -1.40 -9.89
C HIS A 44 -8.32 -2.88 -10.24
N TYR A 45 -8.36 -3.77 -9.24
CA TYR A 45 -7.96 -5.18 -9.36
C TYR A 45 -9.06 -6.18 -9.00
N ALA A 46 -10.32 -5.74 -8.85
CA ALA A 46 -11.47 -6.55 -8.43
C ALA A 46 -11.66 -7.88 -9.20
N THR A 47 -11.12 -7.99 -10.41
CA THR A 47 -11.33 -9.13 -11.32
C THR A 47 -10.07 -9.95 -11.61
N GLU A 48 -8.87 -9.47 -11.27
CA GLU A 48 -7.60 -10.05 -11.79
C GLU A 48 -6.64 -10.56 -10.73
N CYS A 49 -6.71 -10.06 -9.49
CA CYS A 49 -5.86 -10.52 -8.39
C CYS A 49 -6.69 -11.06 -7.23
N PRO A 50 -6.26 -12.17 -6.59
CA PRO A 50 -6.92 -12.64 -5.39
C PRO A 50 -6.75 -11.61 -4.26
N ASP A 51 -7.86 -11.30 -3.59
CA ASP A 51 -7.94 -10.37 -2.45
C ASP A 51 -6.82 -10.58 -1.44
N GLU A 52 -6.47 -11.84 -1.15
CA GLU A 52 -5.44 -12.17 -0.16
C GLU A 52 -4.04 -11.67 -0.57
N CYS A 53 -3.70 -11.72 -1.87
CA CYS A 53 -2.41 -11.24 -2.36
C CYS A 53 -2.31 -9.71 -2.27
N LEU A 54 -3.39 -9.00 -2.66
CA LEU A 54 -3.48 -7.55 -2.55
C LEU A 54 -3.43 -7.11 -1.10
N ARG A 55 -4.19 -7.79 -0.23
CA ARG A 55 -4.24 -7.50 1.21
C ARG A 55 -2.88 -7.64 1.85
N ARG A 56 -2.16 -8.74 1.58
CA ARG A 56 -0.80 -8.95 2.09
C ARG A 56 0.17 -7.86 1.61
N ARG A 57 0.09 -7.46 0.34
CA ARG A 57 0.92 -6.37 -0.20
C ARG A 57 0.62 -5.02 0.44
N CYS A 58 -0.66 -4.71 0.68
CA CYS A 58 -1.06 -3.47 1.36
C CYS A 58 -0.51 -3.44 2.79
N ASP A 59 -0.54 -4.58 3.48
CA ASP A 59 -0.06 -4.72 4.86
C ASP A 59 1.47 -4.56 4.93
N ASP A 60 2.21 -5.26 4.08
CA ASP A 60 3.68 -5.14 3.94
C ASP A 60 4.09 -3.69 3.59
N PHE A 61 3.37 -3.06 2.66
CA PHE A 61 3.61 -1.68 2.26
C PHE A 61 3.34 -0.69 3.40
N ALA A 62 2.19 -0.82 4.07
CA ALA A 62 1.83 0.07 5.18
C ALA A 62 2.85 -0.05 6.32
N THR A 63 3.25 -1.27 6.67
CA THR A 63 4.31 -1.55 7.65
C THR A 63 5.60 -0.83 7.26
N ARG A 64 6.01 -0.93 5.99
CA ARG A 64 7.25 -0.34 5.49
C ARG A 64 7.19 1.19 5.47
N VAL A 65 6.06 1.78 5.12
CA VAL A 65 5.86 3.24 5.13
C VAL A 65 5.82 3.78 6.55
N VAL A 66 5.06 3.17 7.45
CA VAL A 66 4.95 3.63 8.84
C VAL A 66 6.29 3.46 9.56
N ARG A 67 6.95 2.30 9.46
CA ARG A 67 8.30 2.11 10.02
C ARG A 67 9.35 3.01 9.37
N GLY A 68 9.28 3.21 8.05
CA GLY A 68 10.18 4.12 7.33
C GLY A 68 10.01 5.58 7.76
N ASN A 69 8.77 6.02 7.96
CA ASN A 69 8.45 7.34 8.48
C ASN A 69 8.91 7.49 9.94
N LEU A 70 8.77 6.46 10.76
CA LEU A 70 9.25 6.46 12.15
C LEU A 70 10.76 6.70 12.21
N LEU A 71 11.52 5.94 11.42
CA LEU A 71 12.98 6.08 11.32
C LEU A 71 13.41 7.43 10.74
N ALA A 72 12.64 7.97 9.79
CA ALA A 72 12.89 9.29 9.22
C ALA A 72 12.59 10.44 10.21
N GLN A 73 11.58 10.28 11.08
CA GLN A 73 11.24 11.23 12.14
C GLN A 73 12.25 11.20 13.30
N GLU A 74 12.80 10.03 13.64
CA GLU A 74 13.83 9.90 14.69
C GLU A 74 15.18 10.53 14.31
N ASN A 75 15.42 10.79 13.01
CA ASN A 75 16.64 11.41 12.49
C ASN A 75 16.46 12.87 12.04
N ALA A 76 15.30 13.48 12.29
CA ALA A 76 14.97 14.86 11.94
C ALA A 76 15.01 15.79 13.17
#